data_AF-A0A0S8DIC4-F1
#
_entry.id   AF-A0A0S8DIC4-F1
#
_cell.length_a   1.000
_cell.length_b   1.000
_cell.length_c   1.000
_cell.angle_alpha   90.00
_cell.angle_beta   90.00
_cell.angle_gamma   90.00
#
_symmetry.space_group_name_H-M   'P 1'
#
loop_
_entity.id
_entity.type
_entity.pdbx_description
1 polymer ?
#
loop_
_entity_poly.entity_id
_entity_poly.type
_entity_poly.pdbx_seq_one_letter_code
_entity_poly.pdbx_strand_id
1 'polypeptide(L)'
;MMINVSVLSFSVLKNVISIRMTSSSNNSETIQEIKQLKGCLQKYIIEDSPARNGGSPDKDTKQIELSAKIQSLNIRSTLNFVLHTEKQDFHIHKILNIMGRKLTMKFMSQKEKKLQELLNKVAEVLNMPEKEVLYKFTTFKSNKNGKTVKGKKSIYELSEKHKTVVIDKLKKMLDSRAL
;
A
#
# COMPACT_ATOMS: atom_id res chain seq x y z
N MET A 1 8.18 -0.55 5.46
CA MET A 1 9.22 0.44 5.14
C MET A 1 8.58 1.69 4.54
N MET A 2 9.12 2.88 4.81
CA MET A 2 8.68 4.14 4.19
C MET A 2 9.91 4.91 3.73
N ILE A 3 9.84 5.53 2.56
CA ILE A 3 10.91 6.40 2.05
C ILE A 3 10.34 7.69 1.49
N ASN A 4 11.08 8.78 1.61
CA ASN A 4 10.74 10.04 0.93
C ASN A 4 11.12 9.92 -0.55
N VAL A 5 10.22 10.32 -1.44
CA VAL A 5 10.39 10.23 -2.88
C VAL A 5 9.91 11.50 -3.57
N SER A 6 10.35 11.68 -4.81
CA SER A 6 9.76 12.62 -5.76
C SER A 6 9.55 11.93 -7.10
N VAL A 7 8.44 12.24 -7.76
CA VAL A 7 8.18 11.81 -9.14
C VAL A 7 8.93 12.77 -10.07
N LEU A 8 9.87 12.23 -10.84
CA LEU A 8 10.66 12.99 -11.82
C LEU A 8 9.91 13.13 -13.14
N SER A 9 9.30 12.04 -13.59
CA SER A 9 8.55 11.97 -14.85
C SER A 9 7.71 10.70 -14.86
N PHE A 10 6.74 10.64 -15.77
CA PHE A 10 6.10 9.38 -16.12
C PHE A 10 5.84 9.32 -17.62
N SER A 11 5.69 8.11 -18.16
CA SER A 11 5.25 7.87 -19.53
C SER A 11 4.14 6.84 -19.54
N VAL A 12 3.19 7.01 -20.46
CA VAL A 12 2.10 6.07 -20.68
C VAL A 12 2.47 5.23 -21.90
N LEU A 13 2.80 3.96 -21.65
CA LEU A 13 3.08 2.97 -22.68
C LEU A 13 1.79 2.19 -23.00
N LYS A 14 1.86 1.27 -23.97
CA LYS A 14 0.70 0.52 -24.47
C LYS A 14 -0.18 -0.06 -23.36
N ASN A 15 0.43 -0.76 -22.39
CA ASN A 15 -0.29 -1.45 -21.30
C ASN A 15 0.13 -1.01 -19.89
N VAL A 16 1.08 -0.08 -19.78
CA VAL A 16 1.76 0.23 -18.52
C VAL A 16 2.00 1.72 -18.39
N ILE A 17 1.86 2.24 -17.17
CA ILE A 17 2.38 3.56 -16.81
C ILE A 17 3.76 3.36 -16.18
N SER A 18 4.79 3.97 -16.77
CA SER A 18 6.17 3.95 -16.30
C SER A 18 6.46 5.22 -15.51
N ILE A 19 6.71 5.11 -14.22
CA ILE A 19 6.86 6.25 -13.30
C ILE A 19 8.31 6.29 -12.83
N ARG A 20 9.04 7.34 -13.18
CA ARG A 20 10.41 7.56 -12.72
C ARG A 20 10.38 8.32 -11.41
N MET A 21 11.01 7.75 -10.40
CA MET A 21 11.07 8.29 -9.05
C MET A 21 12.51 8.39 -8.56
N THR A 22 12.74 9.35 -7.66
CA THR A 22 14.01 9.51 -6.96
C THR A 22 13.79 9.60 -5.46
N SER A 23 14.76 9.16 -4.68
CA SER A 23 14.81 9.28 -3.24
C SER A 23 16.22 9.66 -2.80
N SER A 24 16.29 10.60 -1.87
CA SER A 24 17.54 10.94 -1.17
C SER A 24 17.90 9.93 -0.08
N SER A 25 17.14 8.83 0.07
CA SER A 25 17.46 7.80 1.05
C SER A 25 18.80 7.15 0.72
N ASN A 26 19.74 7.29 1.64
CA ASN A 26 21.10 6.76 1.58
C ASN A 26 21.35 5.65 2.62
N ASN A 27 20.31 5.23 3.36
CA ASN A 27 20.43 4.16 4.34
C ASN A 27 20.63 2.81 3.63
N SER A 28 21.70 2.10 3.98
CA SER A 28 22.08 0.80 3.40
C SER A 28 21.01 -0.27 3.57
N GLU A 29 20.32 -0.34 4.72
CA GLU A 29 19.23 -1.28 4.98
C GLU A 29 18.04 -1.02 4.05
N THR A 30 17.64 0.24 3.92
CA THR A 30 16.57 0.66 3.01
C THR A 30 16.92 0.30 1.56
N ILE A 31 18.17 0.53 1.15
CA ILE A 31 18.64 0.19 -0.20
C ILE A 31 18.57 -1.33 -0.41
N GLN A 32 18.97 -2.14 0.57
CA GLN A 32 18.89 -3.60 0.48
C GLN A 32 17.45 -4.10 0.38
N GLU A 33 16.54 -3.55 1.19
CA GLU A 33 15.12 -3.88 1.11
C GLU A 33 14.55 -3.55 -0.28
N ILE A 34 14.86 -2.37 -0.82
CA ILE A 34 14.36 -1.97 -2.16
C ILE A 34 14.95 -2.86 -3.26
N LYS A 35 16.22 -3.30 -3.14
CA LYS A 35 16.81 -4.28 -4.05
C LYS A 35 16.05 -5.60 -4.04
N GLN A 36 15.66 -6.10 -2.86
CA GLN A 36 14.87 -7.34 -2.74
C GLN A 36 13.47 -7.23 -3.33
N LEU A 37 12.94 -6.00 -3.42
CA LEU A 37 11.64 -5.72 -4.01
C LEU A 37 11.70 -5.50 -5.54
N LYS A 38 12.89 -5.39 -6.12
CA LYS A 38 13.06 -5.27 -7.57
C LYS A 38 12.43 -6.49 -8.24
N GLY A 39 11.57 -6.23 -9.22
CA GLY A 39 10.95 -7.29 -9.99
C GLY A 39 9.64 -7.85 -9.42
N CYS A 40 9.31 -7.55 -8.16
CA CYS A 40 8.12 -8.06 -7.49
C CYS A 40 6.93 -7.12 -7.68
N LEU A 41 5.79 -7.65 -8.12
CA LEU A 41 4.52 -6.91 -8.12
C LEU A 41 4.01 -6.80 -6.68
N GLN A 42 3.77 -5.58 -6.21
CA GLN A 42 3.17 -5.35 -4.90
C GLN A 42 2.44 -4.00 -4.88
N LYS A 43 1.60 -3.79 -3.87
CA LYS A 43 0.96 -2.50 -3.65
C LYS A 43 1.91 -1.54 -2.93
N TYR A 44 1.91 -0.31 -3.40
CA TYR A 44 2.56 0.85 -2.78
C TYR A 44 1.51 1.89 -2.48
N ILE A 45 1.75 2.66 -1.41
CA ILE A 45 1.02 3.88 -1.14
C ILE A 45 1.96 5.05 -1.35
N ILE A 46 1.56 6.00 -2.17
CA ILE A 46 2.22 7.29 -2.31
C ILE A 46 1.29 8.36 -1.76
N GLU A 47 1.79 9.15 -0.82
CA GLU A 47 1.04 10.24 -0.20
C GLU A 47 1.95 11.48 -0.06
N ASP A 48 1.35 12.66 0.05
CA ASP A 48 2.11 13.87 0.36
C ASP A 48 2.85 13.70 1.69
N SER A 49 4.13 14.09 1.73
CA SER A 49 4.89 14.06 2.99
C SER A 49 4.25 15.02 3.98
N PRO A 50 4.08 14.63 5.26
CA PRO A 50 3.46 15.50 6.26
C PRO A 50 4.24 16.82 6.36
N ALA A 51 3.51 17.94 6.33
CA ALA A 51 4.09 19.26 6.55
C ALA A 51 4.77 19.28 7.93
N ARG A 52 6.00 19.80 8.02
CA ARG A 52 6.79 19.85 9.26
C ARG A 52 6.11 20.64 10.40
N ASN A 53 5.07 21.43 10.11
CA ASN A 53 4.49 22.40 11.03
C ASN A 53 3.01 22.12 11.37
N GLY A 54 2.64 20.86 11.64
CA GLY A 54 1.34 20.53 12.27
C GLY A 54 0.08 21.03 11.55
N GLY A 55 0.21 21.51 10.30
CA GLY A 55 -0.90 21.88 9.46
C GLY A 55 -1.75 20.65 9.26
N SER A 56 -3.06 20.79 9.52
CA SER A 56 -4.01 19.70 9.27
C SER A 56 -3.75 19.18 7.85
N PRO A 57 -3.63 17.86 7.65
CA PRO A 57 -3.56 17.31 6.30
C PRO A 57 -4.75 17.90 5.55
N ASP A 58 -4.47 18.59 4.45
CA ASP A 58 -5.49 19.12 3.58
C ASP A 58 -6.52 18.00 3.38
N LYS A 59 -7.83 18.27 3.48
CA LYS A 59 -8.85 17.19 3.39
C LYS A 59 -8.77 16.40 2.07
N ASP A 60 -8.01 16.92 1.11
CA ASP A 60 -7.57 16.30 -0.13
C ASP A 60 -6.14 15.74 -0.08
N THR A 61 -5.69 15.10 1.02
CA THR A 61 -4.39 14.39 1.02
C THR A 61 -4.42 13.38 -0.13
N LYS A 62 -3.68 13.69 -1.22
CA LYS A 62 -3.80 12.94 -2.47
C LYS A 62 -3.03 11.63 -2.34
N GLN A 63 -3.69 10.63 -1.77
CA GLN A 63 -3.16 9.28 -1.69
C GLN A 63 -3.35 8.54 -3.03
N ILE A 64 -2.27 7.93 -3.50
CA ILE A 64 -2.27 6.98 -4.61
C ILE A 64 -1.94 5.61 -4.05
N GLU A 65 -2.86 4.66 -4.19
CA GLU A 65 -2.57 3.25 -4.01
C GLU A 65 -2.31 2.66 -5.40
N LEU A 66 -1.18 1.99 -5.58
CA LEU A 66 -0.76 1.45 -6.88
C LEU A 66 -0.16 0.06 -6.74
N SER A 67 -0.65 -0.88 -7.55
CA SER A 67 -0.01 -2.19 -7.74
C SER A 67 1.07 -2.05 -8.80
N ALA A 68 2.34 -2.02 -8.39
CA ALA A 68 3.44 -1.83 -9.32
C ALA A 68 4.58 -2.80 -9.10
N LYS A 69 5.49 -2.81 -10.08
CA LYS A 69 6.77 -3.50 -10.02
C LYS A 69 7.89 -2.46 -10.13
N ILE A 70 8.92 -2.57 -9.30
CA ILE A 70 10.17 -1.85 -9.53
C ILE A 70 10.86 -2.50 -10.74
N GLN A 71 10.80 -1.83 -11.88
CA GLN A 71 11.34 -2.32 -13.14
C GLN A 71 12.86 -2.10 -13.22
N SER A 72 13.31 -0.92 -12.81
CA SER A 72 14.74 -0.60 -12.77
C SER A 72 15.09 0.13 -11.48
N LEU A 73 16.34 -0.02 -11.07
CA LEU A 73 16.90 0.51 -9.84
C LEU A 73 18.34 0.92 -10.12
N ASN A 74 18.67 2.18 -9.84
CA ASN A 74 20.01 2.74 -9.96
C ASN A 74 20.35 3.46 -8.66
N ILE A 75 21.46 3.07 -8.05
CA ILE A 75 21.92 3.57 -6.75
C ILE A 75 23.26 4.25 -7.00
N ARG A 76 23.30 5.58 -6.89
CA ARG A 76 24.52 6.38 -6.90
C ARG A 76 24.55 7.24 -5.64
N SER A 77 24.65 8.57 -5.77
CA SER A 77 24.42 9.53 -4.68
C SER A 77 22.95 9.61 -4.26
N THR A 78 22.03 9.22 -5.15
CA THR A 78 20.60 9.12 -4.89
C THR A 78 20.08 7.79 -5.41
N LEU A 79 18.96 7.36 -4.83
CA LEU A 79 18.22 6.19 -5.27
C LEU A 79 17.26 6.60 -6.38
N ASN A 80 17.48 6.11 -7.60
CA ASN A 80 16.59 6.33 -8.74
C ASN A 80 15.96 5.02 -9.16
N PHE A 81 14.65 5.00 -9.32
CA PHE A 81 13.95 3.77 -9.70
C PHE A 81 12.75 4.07 -10.60
N VAL A 82 12.33 3.04 -11.32
CA VAL A 82 11.16 3.11 -12.21
C VAL A 82 10.13 2.12 -11.74
N LEU A 83 8.91 2.61 -11.49
CA LEU A 83 7.74 1.78 -11.19
C LEU A 83 6.94 1.55 -12.47
N HIS A 84 6.59 0.29 -12.73
CA HIS A 84 5.63 -0.08 -13.76
C HIS A 84 4.33 -0.50 -13.10
N THR A 85 3.25 0.20 -13.39
CA THR A 85 1.88 -0.14 -12.97
C THR A 85 1.00 -0.33 -14.20
N GLU A 86 -0.07 -1.11 -14.07
CA GLU A 86 -1.05 -1.25 -15.16
C GLU A 86 -1.64 0.11 -15.56
N LYS A 87 -1.91 0.25 -16.86
CA LYS A 87 -2.52 1.46 -17.38
C LYS A 87 -3.97 1.58 -16.90
N GLN A 88 -4.20 2.56 -16.04
CA GLN A 88 -5.52 2.96 -15.57
C GLN A 88 -5.60 4.49 -15.57
N ASP A 89 -6.60 5.06 -16.23
CA ASP A 89 -6.67 6.51 -16.48
C ASP A 89 -6.67 7.33 -15.19
N PHE A 90 -7.31 6.82 -14.14
CA PHE A 90 -7.31 7.49 -12.84
C PHE A 90 -5.90 7.57 -12.21
N HIS A 91 -5.01 6.60 -12.46
CA HIS A 91 -3.62 6.66 -12.00
C HIS A 91 -2.88 7.79 -12.71
N ILE A 92 -3.12 8.01 -14.01
CA ILE A 92 -2.47 9.08 -14.79
C ILE A 92 -2.79 10.44 -14.19
N HIS A 93 -4.07 10.74 -13.95
CA HIS A 93 -4.49 12.00 -13.33
C HIS A 93 -3.93 12.18 -11.92
N LYS A 94 -3.90 11.11 -11.12
CA LYS A 94 -3.33 11.16 -9.77
C LYS A 94 -1.82 11.40 -9.80
N ILE A 95 -1.08 10.76 -10.70
CA ILE A 95 0.37 10.94 -10.84
C ILE A 95 0.68 12.38 -11.26
N LEU A 96 -0.03 12.92 -12.26
CA LEU A 96 0.11 14.32 -12.68
C LEU A 96 -0.06 15.29 -11.51
N ASN A 97 -1.02 15.02 -10.63
CA ASN A 97 -1.31 15.86 -9.47
C ASN A 97 -0.21 15.87 -8.39
N ILE A 98 0.62 14.83 -8.31
CA ILE A 98 1.68 14.69 -7.29
C ILE A 98 3.09 14.97 -7.84
N MET A 99 3.22 15.21 -9.15
CA MET A 99 4.51 15.54 -9.76
C MET A 99 5.12 16.80 -9.15
N GLY A 100 6.44 16.80 -8.97
CA GLY A 100 7.18 17.92 -8.37
C GLY A 100 7.01 18.09 -6.85
N ARG A 101 6.14 17.30 -6.21
CA ARG A 101 5.94 17.34 -4.76
C ARG A 101 6.94 16.44 -4.02
N LYS A 102 7.10 16.72 -2.72
CA LYS A 102 7.77 15.81 -1.78
C LYS A 102 6.75 14.82 -1.25
N LEU A 103 7.01 13.55 -1.49
CA LEU A 103 6.07 12.47 -1.26
C LEU A 103 6.69 11.44 -0.32
N THR A 104 5.84 10.68 0.35
CA THR A 104 6.22 9.50 1.10
C THR A 104 5.70 8.27 0.37
N MET A 105 6.58 7.34 0.04
CA MET A 105 6.21 6.04 -0.51
C MET A 105 6.30 4.98 0.57
N LYS A 106 5.17 4.33 0.86
CA LYS A 106 5.06 3.23 1.81
C LYS A 106 5.07 1.91 1.06
N PHE A 107 5.90 1.01 1.56
CA PHE A 107 6.04 -0.35 1.07
C PHE A 107 5.28 -1.29 1.97
N MET A 108 4.64 -2.28 1.35
CA MET A 108 3.96 -3.34 2.06
C MET A 108 4.95 -4.16 2.91
N SER A 109 4.70 -4.22 4.20
CA SER A 109 5.40 -5.10 5.14
C SER A 109 5.09 -6.58 4.88
N GLN A 110 5.93 -7.48 5.37
CA GLN A 110 5.66 -8.93 5.30
C GLN A 110 4.33 -9.31 5.95
N LYS A 111 3.96 -8.62 7.04
CA LYS A 111 2.68 -8.84 7.71
C LYS A 111 1.51 -8.42 6.83
N GLU A 112 1.62 -7.29 6.14
CA GLU A 112 0.59 -6.82 5.20
C GLU A 112 0.48 -7.74 3.97
N LYS A 113 1.60 -8.25 3.45
CA LYS A 113 1.60 -9.26 2.38
C LYS A 113 0.83 -10.50 2.79
N LYS A 114 1.17 -11.06 3.95
CA LYS A 114 0.47 -12.21 4.54
C LYS A 114 -1.01 -11.95 4.77
N LEU A 115 -1.36 -10.76 5.25
CA LEU A 115 -2.75 -10.37 5.45
C LEU A 115 -3.51 -10.28 4.11
N GLN A 116 -2.89 -9.71 3.08
CA GLN A 116 -3.47 -9.65 1.73
C GLN A 116 -3.69 -11.03 1.13
N GLU A 117 -2.71 -11.93 1.22
CA GLU A 117 -2.83 -13.32 0.76
C GLU A 117 -3.99 -14.05 1.46
N LEU A 118 -4.10 -13.92 2.79
CA LEU A 118 -5.19 -14.55 3.55
C LEU A 118 -6.55 -13.95 3.21
N LEU A 119 -6.63 -12.62 3.04
CA LEU A 119 -7.87 -11.95 2.63
C LEU A 119 -8.33 -12.43 1.26
N ASN A 120 -7.41 -12.58 0.31
CA ASN A 120 -7.70 -13.06 -1.04
C ASN A 120 -8.28 -14.48 -1.01
N LYS A 121 -7.63 -15.42 -0.30
CA LYS A 121 -8.14 -16.79 -0.13
C LYS A 121 -9.53 -16.83 0.51
N VAL A 122 -9.74 -16.05 1.57
CA VAL A 122 -11.05 -15.99 2.24
C VAL A 122 -12.10 -15.33 1.34
N ALA A 123 -11.74 -14.33 0.54
CA ALA A 123 -12.60 -13.68 -0.44
C ALA A 123 -13.09 -14.67 -1.50
N GLU A 124 -12.21 -15.51 -2.03
CA GLU A 124 -12.57 -16.60 -2.95
C GLU A 124 -13.53 -17.60 -2.29
N VAL A 125 -13.19 -18.08 -1.09
CA VAL A 125 -14.00 -19.05 -0.34
C VAL A 125 -15.38 -18.51 0.04
N LEU A 126 -15.50 -17.20 0.26
CA LEU A 126 -16.77 -16.54 0.59
C LEU A 126 -17.49 -15.98 -0.64
N ASN A 127 -16.88 -16.01 -1.83
CA ASN A 127 -17.33 -15.30 -3.01
C ASN A 127 -17.70 -13.83 -2.72
N MET A 128 -16.80 -13.12 -2.03
CA MET A 128 -16.99 -11.72 -1.63
C MET A 128 -15.75 -10.89 -1.95
N PRO A 129 -15.87 -9.60 -2.32
CA PRO A 129 -14.71 -8.73 -2.49
C PRO A 129 -13.84 -8.63 -1.23
N GLU A 130 -12.50 -8.61 -1.37
CA GLU A 130 -11.55 -8.50 -0.25
C GLU A 130 -11.89 -7.35 0.73
N LYS A 131 -12.37 -6.23 0.20
CA LYS A 131 -12.78 -5.04 0.97
C LYS A 131 -13.95 -5.33 1.91
N GLU A 132 -14.93 -6.10 1.44
CA GLU A 132 -16.11 -6.48 2.23
C GLU A 132 -15.79 -7.60 3.21
N VAL A 133 -14.91 -8.53 2.84
CA VAL A 133 -14.32 -9.49 3.78
C VAL A 133 -13.62 -8.75 4.91
N LEU A 134 -12.72 -7.82 4.60
CA LEU A 134 -11.99 -7.07 5.60
C LEU A 134 -12.94 -6.30 6.52
N TYR A 135 -13.95 -5.63 5.94
CA TYR A 135 -14.97 -4.91 6.70
C TYR A 135 -15.71 -5.86 7.66
N LYS A 136 -16.11 -7.04 7.21
CA LYS A 136 -16.77 -8.07 8.03
C LYS A 136 -15.89 -8.53 9.20
N PHE A 137 -14.62 -8.83 8.94
CA PHE A 137 -13.69 -9.36 9.96
C PHE A 137 -13.19 -8.30 10.97
N THR A 138 -13.35 -7.02 10.63
CA THR A 138 -12.96 -5.87 11.45
C THR A 138 -14.14 -5.14 12.09
N THR A 139 -15.38 -5.50 11.75
CA THR A 139 -16.59 -5.02 12.43
C THR A 139 -16.79 -5.79 13.72
N PHE A 140 -17.03 -5.09 14.84
CA PHE A 140 -17.30 -5.72 16.13
C PHE A 140 -18.22 -4.86 17.00
N LYS A 141 -18.90 -5.48 17.97
CA LYS A 141 -19.66 -4.74 18.99
C LYS A 141 -18.72 -4.28 20.10
N SER A 142 -18.78 -3.00 20.45
CA SER A 142 -18.00 -2.44 21.54
C SER A 142 -18.52 -2.93 22.89
N ASN A 143 -17.65 -3.58 23.67
CA ASN A 143 -17.99 -4.09 25.00
C ASN A 143 -18.37 -2.99 26.01
N LYS A 144 -17.98 -1.73 25.76
CA LYS A 144 -18.22 -0.61 26.68
C LYS A 144 -19.61 0.00 26.59
N ASN A 145 -20.24 -0.07 25.41
CA ASN A 145 -21.49 0.66 25.14
C ASN A 145 -22.43 -0.09 24.18
N GLY A 146 -22.13 -1.34 23.83
CA GLY A 146 -22.92 -2.18 22.93
C GLY A 146 -22.98 -1.70 21.47
N LYS A 147 -22.40 -0.53 21.14
CA LYS A 147 -22.46 0.07 19.81
C LYS A 147 -21.60 -0.72 18.82
N THR A 148 -22.10 -0.90 17.61
CA THR A 148 -21.34 -1.52 16.52
C THR A 148 -20.26 -0.58 16.01
N VAL A 149 -19.00 -1.00 16.14
CA VAL A 149 -17.86 -0.33 15.53
C VAL A 149 -17.74 -0.82 14.09
N LYS A 150 -17.88 0.11 13.14
CA LYS A 150 -17.77 -0.19 11.70
C LYS A 150 -16.35 -0.67 11.38
N GLY A 151 -16.27 -1.72 10.57
CA GLY A 151 -15.01 -2.26 10.10
C GLY A 151 -14.24 -1.31 9.19
N LYS A 152 -12.98 -1.66 8.97
CA LYS A 152 -12.08 -0.98 8.04
C LYS A 152 -12.19 -1.58 6.65
N LYS A 153 -11.91 -0.77 5.63
CA LYS A 153 -12.02 -1.15 4.23
C LYS A 153 -10.66 -1.26 3.54
N SER A 154 -9.59 -0.85 4.21
CA SER A 154 -8.21 -1.04 3.77
C SER A 154 -7.33 -1.59 4.89
N ILE A 155 -6.38 -2.47 4.53
CA ILE A 155 -5.41 -3.05 5.47
C ILE A 155 -4.49 -1.98 6.06
N TYR A 156 -4.36 -0.84 5.39
CA TYR A 156 -3.55 0.30 5.81
C TYR A 156 -4.23 1.15 6.89
N GLU A 157 -5.54 1.00 7.10
CA GLU A 157 -6.28 1.62 8.20
C GLU A 157 -6.20 0.84 9.52
N LEU A 158 -5.56 -0.34 9.49
CA LEU A 158 -5.42 -1.20 10.66
C LEU A 158 -4.18 -0.84 11.46
N SER A 159 -4.33 -0.79 12.78
CA SER A 159 -3.18 -0.80 13.69
C SER A 159 -2.44 -2.14 13.59
N GLU A 160 -1.16 -2.16 13.97
CA GLU A 160 -0.35 -3.39 13.96
C GLU A 160 -0.96 -4.52 14.79
N LYS A 161 -1.60 -4.18 15.92
CA LYS A 161 -2.33 -5.15 16.76
C LYS A 161 -3.57 -5.68 16.04
N HIS A 162 -4.34 -4.81 15.38
CA HIS A 162 -5.50 -5.24 14.60
C HIS A 162 -5.11 -6.12 13.40
N LYS A 163 -3.99 -5.83 12.72
CA LYS A 163 -3.49 -6.69 11.63
C LYS A 163 -3.26 -8.13 12.13
N THR A 164 -2.61 -8.30 13.28
CA THR A 164 -2.40 -9.64 13.89
C THR A 164 -3.73 -10.33 14.19
N VAL A 165 -4.65 -9.65 14.85
CA VAL A 165 -5.98 -10.22 15.19
C VAL A 165 -6.73 -10.65 13.92
N VAL A 166 -6.71 -9.84 12.86
CA VAL A 166 -7.38 -10.17 11.60
C VAL A 166 -6.72 -11.37 10.92
N ILE A 167 -5.38 -11.43 10.90
CA ILE A 167 -4.63 -12.60 10.38
C ILE A 167 -5.09 -13.88 11.09
N ASP A 168 -5.18 -13.88 12.41
CA ASP A 168 -5.56 -15.06 13.18
C ASP A 168 -7.01 -15.47 12.91
N LYS A 169 -7.93 -14.51 12.80
CA LYS A 169 -9.33 -14.79 12.43
C LYS A 169 -9.45 -15.38 11.02
N LEU A 170 -8.72 -14.84 10.05
CA LEU A 170 -8.76 -15.33 8.67
C LEU A 170 -8.20 -16.75 8.56
N LYS A 171 -7.07 -17.03 9.24
CA LYS A 171 -6.52 -18.39 9.34
C LYS A 171 -7.52 -19.37 9.94
N LYS A 172 -8.07 -19.05 11.12
CA LYS A 172 -9.05 -19.91 11.79
C LYS A 172 -10.25 -20.23 10.90
N MET A 173 -10.69 -19.27 10.08
CA MET A 173 -11.77 -19.49 9.13
C MET A 173 -11.37 -20.47 8.02
N LEU A 174 -10.20 -20.29 7.41
CA LEU A 174 -9.68 -21.20 6.39
C LEU A 174 -9.48 -22.62 6.95
N ASP A 175 -8.93 -22.73 8.15
CA ASP A 175 -8.72 -24.02 8.82
C ASP A 175 -10.06 -24.71 9.15
N SER A 176 -11.08 -23.95 9.55
CA SER A 176 -12.41 -24.49 9.88
C SER A 176 -13.22 -24.99 8.67
N ARG A 177 -12.83 -24.63 7.45
CA ARG A 177 -13.48 -25.05 6.19
C ARG A 177 -12.67 -26.08 5.40
N ALA A 178 -11.51 -26.48 5.89
CA ALA A 178 -10.69 -27.54 5.31
C ALA A 178 -11.13 -28.96 5.75
N LEU A 179 -12.33 -29.08 6.32
CA LEU A 179 -13.06 -30.31 6.68
C LEU A 179 -14.38 -30.33 5.91
#